data_AF-A0A2T3IE90-F1
#
_entry.id   AF-A0A2T3IE90-F1
#
_cell.length_a   1.000
_cell.length_b   1.000
_cell.length_c   1.000
_cell.angle_alpha   90.00
_cell.angle_beta   90.00
_cell.angle_gamma   90.00
#
_symmetry.space_group_name_H-M   'P 1'
#
loop_
_entity.id
_entity.type
_entity.pdbx_description
1 polymer ?
#
loop_
_entity_poly.entity_id
_entity_poly.type
_entity_poly.pdbx_seq_one_letter_code
_entity_poly.pdbx_strand_id
1 'polypeptide(L)'
;FMNAWNPHHDTTMHSVSSGIALTLWAFLGIESAGANSDAVENPERNVPLAVLFGTGFAAIVYIASTGVIQGIIPNSELAASTAPFGLVFSHMFNPTVGNIVTLAAVIACIGSLLGWQFTNAQVSKAAADEGLFPKIFAKTNKAGVPIAGMLIMLAAEILLAVMTISPNLISQFNALLNLAVFINMVP
;
A
#
# COMPACT_ATOMS: atom_id res chain seq x y z
N PHE A 1 25.57 10.91 10.09
CA PHE A 1 24.17 11.26 10.39
C PHE A 1 23.65 12.39 9.49
N MET A 2 24.14 13.64 9.58
CA MET A 2 23.64 14.75 8.73
C MET A 2 23.74 14.50 7.22
N ASN A 3 24.83 13.87 6.76
CA ASN A 3 25.00 13.51 5.34
C ASN A 3 24.00 12.46 4.85
N ALA A 4 23.34 11.73 5.76
CA ALA A 4 22.32 10.76 5.36
C ALA A 4 20.99 11.45 5.00
N TRP A 5 20.71 12.62 5.58
CA TRP A 5 19.44 13.34 5.42
C TRP A 5 19.40 14.29 4.23
N ASN A 6 20.57 14.72 3.73
CA ASN A 6 20.69 15.48 2.49
C ASN A 6 21.85 14.96 1.62
N PRO A 7 21.72 13.75 1.05
CA PRO A 7 22.79 13.12 0.28
C PRO A 7 23.15 13.87 -1.00
N HIS A 8 22.22 14.65 -1.55
CA HIS A 8 22.41 15.41 -2.79
C HIS A 8 22.74 16.90 -2.54
N HIS A 9 22.77 17.34 -1.28
CA HIS A 9 22.95 18.75 -0.90
C HIS A 9 21.93 19.71 -1.54
N ASP A 10 20.72 19.22 -1.80
CA ASP A 10 19.63 19.98 -2.39
C ASP A 10 19.01 20.98 -1.40
N THR A 11 18.30 21.97 -1.93
CA THR A 11 17.45 22.85 -1.11
C THR A 11 16.28 22.07 -0.52
N THR A 12 15.86 22.42 0.70
CA THR A 12 14.72 21.77 1.37
C THR A 12 13.45 21.75 0.52
N MET A 13 13.16 22.84 -0.18
CA MET A 13 11.97 22.93 -1.05
C MET A 13 12.05 21.91 -2.20
N HIS A 14 13.22 21.79 -2.84
CA HIS A 14 13.43 20.82 -3.91
C HIS A 14 13.25 19.38 -3.39
N SER A 15 13.89 19.02 -2.28
CA SER A 15 13.81 17.67 -1.69
C SER A 15 12.40 17.30 -1.22
N VAL A 16 11.65 18.25 -0.66
CA VAL A 16 10.25 18.01 -0.28
C VAL A 16 9.40 17.81 -1.53
N SER A 17 9.57 18.66 -2.55
CA SER A 17 8.78 18.58 -3.79
C SER A 17 9.02 17.29 -4.57
N SER A 18 10.23 16.74 -4.55
CA SER A 18 10.54 15.50 -5.26
C SER A 18 10.00 14.25 -4.57
N GLY A 19 9.85 14.28 -3.23
CA GLY A 19 9.36 13.15 -2.44
C GLY A 19 7.83 13.15 -2.21
N ILE A 20 7.16 14.29 -2.36
CA ILE A 20 5.77 14.45 -1.89
C ILE A 20 4.78 13.50 -2.57
N ALA A 21 4.95 13.21 -3.86
CA ALA A 21 4.06 12.29 -4.57
C ALA A 21 4.16 10.87 -4.00
N LEU A 22 5.39 10.40 -3.74
CA LEU A 22 5.62 9.08 -3.17
C LEU A 22 5.11 8.99 -1.73
N THR A 23 5.29 10.04 -0.92
CA THR A 23 4.79 10.05 0.46
C THR A 23 3.27 10.11 0.51
N LEU A 24 2.60 10.82 -0.40
CA LEU A 24 1.14 10.80 -0.52
C LEU A 24 0.63 9.41 -0.92
N TRP A 25 1.29 8.74 -1.87
CA TRP A 25 0.96 7.36 -2.23
C TRP A 25 1.11 6.38 -1.05
N ALA A 26 2.05 6.62 -0.14
CA ALA A 26 2.20 5.80 1.06
C ALA A 26 0.98 5.88 2.01
N PHE A 27 0.14 6.92 1.89
CA PHE A 27 -1.12 7.05 2.62
C PHE A 27 -2.35 6.60 1.82
N LEU A 28 -2.19 5.96 0.67
CA LEU A 28 -3.30 5.29 0.00
C LEU A 28 -3.86 4.18 0.91
N GLY A 29 -5.18 4.17 1.14
CA GLY A 29 -5.86 3.23 2.03
C GLY A 29 -6.49 3.87 3.26
N ILE A 30 -6.34 5.18 3.46
CA ILE A 30 -7.10 5.91 4.49
C ILE A 30 -8.62 5.83 4.24
N GLU A 31 -9.02 5.71 2.98
CA GLU A 31 -10.39 5.56 2.54
C GLU A 31 -10.99 4.18 2.81
N SER A 32 -10.15 3.16 3.09
CA SER A 32 -10.61 1.77 3.23
C SER A 32 -11.62 1.60 4.36
N ALA A 33 -11.56 2.39 5.43
CA ALA A 33 -12.56 2.34 6.49
C ALA A 33 -13.95 2.84 6.01
N GLY A 34 -13.98 3.89 5.18
CA GLY A 34 -15.21 4.44 4.61
C GLY A 34 -15.80 3.54 3.52
N ALA A 35 -14.95 3.03 2.63
CA ALA A 35 -15.33 2.11 1.57
C ALA A 35 -15.97 0.81 2.10
N ASN A 36 -15.63 0.43 3.33
CA ASN A 36 -16.14 -0.76 4.01
C ASN A 36 -17.17 -0.45 5.10
N SER A 37 -17.70 0.77 5.15
CA SER A 37 -18.57 1.24 6.23
C SER A 37 -19.80 0.35 6.49
N ASP A 38 -20.38 -0.25 5.45
CA ASP A 38 -21.51 -1.19 5.56
C ASP A 38 -21.21 -2.43 6.43
N ALA A 39 -19.94 -2.81 6.55
CA ALA A 39 -19.49 -3.95 7.35
C ALA A 39 -18.98 -3.54 8.74
N VAL A 40 -18.96 -2.25 9.06
CA VAL A 40 -18.46 -1.71 10.32
C VAL A 40 -19.61 -1.56 11.31
N GLU A 41 -19.43 -2.06 12.53
CA GLU A 41 -20.36 -1.81 13.63
C GLU A 41 -20.33 -0.31 14.00
N ASN A 42 -21.49 0.34 14.12
CA ASN A 42 -21.61 1.78 14.42
C ASN A 42 -20.68 2.67 13.54
N PRO A 43 -20.92 2.68 12.21
CA PRO A 43 -19.99 3.30 11.26
C PRO A 43 -19.83 4.81 11.46
N GLU A 44 -20.89 5.51 11.86
CA GLU A 44 -20.86 6.97 12.13
C GLU A 44 -19.80 7.37 13.17
N ARG A 45 -19.52 6.49 14.13
CA ARG A 45 -18.49 6.69 15.14
C ARG A 45 -17.19 5.99 14.77
N ASN A 46 -17.25 4.73 14.36
CA ASN A 46 -16.08 3.88 14.25
C ASN A 46 -15.26 4.16 12.99
N VAL A 47 -15.89 4.54 11.87
CA VAL A 47 -15.17 4.90 10.65
C VAL A 47 -14.29 6.15 10.86
N PRO A 48 -14.79 7.28 11.38
CA PRO A 48 -13.94 8.45 11.62
C PRO A 48 -12.78 8.18 12.57
N LEU A 49 -13.01 7.39 13.63
CA LEU A 49 -11.96 7.02 14.59
C LEU A 49 -10.91 6.10 13.96
N ALA A 50 -11.35 5.11 13.17
CA ALA A 50 -10.43 4.21 12.47
C ALA A 50 -9.53 4.96 11.50
N VAL A 51 -10.08 5.90 10.73
CA VAL A 51 -9.31 6.77 9.83
C VAL A 51 -8.32 7.62 10.64
N LEU A 52 -8.79 8.36 11.65
CA LEU A 52 -7.94 9.26 12.41
C LEU A 52 -6.76 8.54 13.10
N PHE A 53 -7.05 7.46 13.83
CA PHE A 53 -6.02 6.72 14.55
C PHE A 53 -5.14 5.89 13.61
N GLY A 54 -5.72 5.29 12.56
CA GLY A 54 -4.97 4.53 11.56
C GLY A 54 -3.96 5.41 10.82
N THR A 55 -4.41 6.53 10.26
CA THR A 55 -3.54 7.49 9.57
C THR A 55 -2.50 8.09 10.51
N GLY A 56 -2.91 8.51 11.72
CA GLY A 56 -1.99 9.09 12.70
C GLY A 56 -0.90 8.12 13.13
N PHE A 57 -1.27 6.86 13.39
CA PHE A 57 -0.32 5.81 13.74
C PHE A 57 0.63 5.51 12.57
N ALA A 58 0.12 5.39 11.34
CA ALA A 58 0.94 5.18 10.15
C ALA A 58 1.96 6.31 9.95
N ALA A 59 1.54 7.57 10.12
CA ALA A 59 2.43 8.73 10.02
C ALA A 59 3.58 8.67 11.03
N ILE A 60 3.28 8.36 12.30
CA ILE A 60 4.29 8.20 13.34
C ILE A 60 5.29 7.10 12.96
N VAL A 61 4.78 5.93 12.54
CA VAL A 61 5.62 4.79 12.16
C VAL A 61 6.49 5.13 10.94
N TYR A 62 5.95 5.79 9.91
CA TYR A 62 6.71 6.19 8.72
C TYR A 62 7.83 7.16 9.06
N ILE A 63 7.55 8.21 9.82
CA ILE A 63 8.56 9.22 10.19
C ILE A 63 9.64 8.58 11.08
N ALA A 64 9.24 7.83 12.11
CA ALA A 64 10.18 7.22 13.04
C ALA A 64 11.07 6.16 12.35
N SER A 65 10.46 5.25 11.57
CA SER A 65 11.20 4.17 10.92
C SER A 65 12.16 4.69 9.86
N THR A 66 11.72 5.59 8.96
CA THR A 66 12.59 6.12 7.89
C THR A 66 13.76 6.92 8.46
N GLY A 67 13.54 7.72 9.50
CA GLY A 67 14.60 8.47 10.19
C GLY A 67 15.63 7.56 10.85
N VAL A 68 15.19 6.47 11.50
CA VAL A 68 16.09 5.48 12.11
C VAL A 68 16.89 4.73 11.04
N ILE A 69 16.23 4.24 9.98
CA ILE A 69 16.85 3.44 8.92
C ILE A 69 17.96 4.23 8.21
N GLN A 70 17.68 5.47 7.81
CA GLN A 70 18.67 6.36 7.17
C GLN A 70 19.84 6.71 8.11
N GLY A 71 19.62 6.65 9.43
CA GLY A 71 20.67 6.87 10.42
C GLY A 71 21.65 5.69 10.57
N ILE A 72 21.22 4.48 10.22
CA ILE A 72 21.97 3.23 10.46
C ILE A 72 22.68 2.76 9.18
N ILE A 73 21.99 2.77 8.04
CA ILE A 73 22.48 2.20 6.78
C ILE A 73 22.89 3.30 5.79
N PRO A 74 24.03 3.16 5.09
CA PRO A 74 24.43 4.09 4.03
C PRO A 74 23.37 4.19 2.91
N ASN A 75 23.10 5.40 2.42
CA ASN A 75 22.07 5.66 1.40
C ASN A 75 22.24 4.82 0.12
N SER A 76 23.48 4.57 -0.33
CA SER A 76 23.75 3.77 -1.52
C SER A 76 23.32 2.30 -1.33
N GLU A 77 23.49 1.77 -0.13
CA GLU A 77 23.09 0.39 0.21
C GLU A 77 21.57 0.31 0.40
N LEU A 78 20.97 1.33 1.04
CA LEU A 78 19.52 1.43 1.20
C LEU A 78 18.80 1.51 -0.15
N ALA A 79 19.32 2.31 -1.09
CA ALA A 79 18.77 2.46 -2.44
C ALA A 79 18.87 1.18 -3.29
N ALA A 80 19.86 0.32 -3.00
CA ALA A 80 20.02 -0.97 -3.68
C ALA A 80 19.20 -2.10 -3.05
N SER A 81 18.67 -1.90 -1.84
CA SER A 81 17.97 -2.94 -1.08
C SER A 81 16.50 -3.04 -1.45
N THR A 82 16.04 -4.27 -1.71
CA THR A 82 14.61 -4.58 -1.89
C THR A 82 13.89 -4.86 -0.58
N ALA A 83 14.63 -5.02 0.54
CA ALA A 83 14.10 -5.33 1.86
C ALA A 83 14.81 -4.49 2.95
N PRO A 84 14.58 -3.16 2.96
CA PRO A 84 15.34 -2.23 3.80
C PRO A 84 15.23 -2.52 5.31
N PHE A 85 14.06 -2.94 5.80
CA PHE A 85 13.89 -3.32 7.21
C PHE A 85 14.70 -4.58 7.57
N GLY A 86 14.65 -5.63 6.74
CA GLY A 86 15.43 -6.84 6.97
C GLY A 86 16.94 -6.57 6.94
N LEU A 87 17.39 -5.69 6.05
CA LEU A 87 18.78 -5.24 5.98
C LEU A 87 19.23 -4.55 7.27
N VAL A 88 18.46 -3.57 7.75
CA VAL A 88 18.79 -2.81 8.98
C VAL A 88 18.89 -3.74 10.19
N PHE A 89 17.93 -4.64 10.37
CA PHE A 89 17.95 -5.59 11.49
C PHE A 89 19.07 -6.63 11.37
N SER A 90 19.45 -7.02 10.15
CA SER A 90 20.62 -7.86 9.91
C SER A 90 21.91 -7.17 10.35
N HIS A 91 22.03 -5.88 10.04
CA HIS A 91 23.18 -5.05 10.39
C HIS A 91 23.24 -4.77 11.90
N MET A 92 22.11 -4.53 12.56
CA MET A 92 22.05 -4.24 14.00
C MET A 92 22.31 -5.46 14.88
N PHE A 93 21.85 -6.64 14.45
CA PHE A 93 21.87 -7.85 15.26
C PHE A 93 22.60 -8.98 14.55
N ASN A 94 21.93 -9.65 13.60
CA ASN A 94 22.46 -10.72 12.78
C ASN A 94 21.47 -11.06 11.64
N PRO A 95 21.90 -11.81 10.60
CA PRO A 95 21.04 -12.16 9.47
C PRO A 95 19.78 -12.95 9.84
N THR A 96 19.81 -13.75 10.91
CA THR A 96 18.62 -14.50 11.36
C THR A 96 17.52 -13.56 11.82
N VAL A 97 17.85 -12.52 12.58
CA VAL A 97 16.87 -11.50 13.02
C VAL A 97 16.34 -10.74 11.80
N GLY A 98 17.19 -10.38 10.85
CA GLY A 98 16.76 -9.75 9.60
C GLY A 98 15.75 -10.59 8.82
N ASN A 99 15.97 -11.90 8.71
CA ASN A 99 15.04 -12.82 8.05
C ASN A 99 13.69 -12.91 8.76
N ILE A 100 13.67 -12.89 10.10
CA ILE A 100 12.43 -12.88 10.89
C ILE A 100 11.63 -11.61 10.59
N VAL A 101 12.28 -10.45 10.53
CA VAL A 101 11.63 -9.17 10.21
C VAL A 101 11.11 -9.16 8.79
N THR A 102 11.87 -9.68 7.83
CA THR A 102 11.41 -9.83 6.43
C THR A 102 10.19 -10.74 6.35
N LEU A 103 10.16 -11.85 7.10
CA LEU A 103 8.99 -12.73 7.14
C LEU A 103 7.77 -12.03 7.74
N ALA A 104 7.94 -11.27 8.81
CA ALA A 104 6.87 -10.47 9.39
C ALA A 104 6.32 -9.44 8.39
N ALA A 105 7.19 -8.79 7.61
CA ALA A 105 6.78 -7.88 6.54
C ALA A 105 5.98 -8.60 5.45
N VAL A 106 6.38 -9.82 5.04
CA VAL A 106 5.61 -10.63 4.08
C VAL A 106 4.22 -10.95 4.62
N ILE A 107 4.10 -11.36 5.89
CA ILE A 107 2.80 -11.64 6.52
C ILE A 107 1.93 -10.38 6.56
N ALA A 108 2.52 -9.21 6.87
CA ALA A 108 1.81 -7.94 6.86
C ALA A 108 1.30 -7.59 5.44
N CYS A 109 2.11 -7.82 4.40
CA CYS A 109 1.69 -7.63 3.00
C CYS A 109 0.52 -8.55 2.61
N ILE A 110 0.53 -9.81 3.06
CA ILE A 110 -0.60 -10.73 2.83
C ILE A 110 -1.87 -10.22 3.53
N GLY A 111 -1.75 -9.73 4.76
CA GLY A 111 -2.88 -9.13 5.48
C GLY A 111 -3.44 -7.90 4.77
N SER A 112 -2.55 -7.02 4.29
CA SER A 112 -2.94 -5.85 3.49
C SER A 112 -3.65 -6.25 2.19
N LEU A 113 -3.11 -7.25 1.47
CA LEU A 113 -3.72 -7.77 0.25
C LEU A 113 -5.16 -8.26 0.51
N LEU A 114 -5.38 -9.04 1.56
CA LEU A 114 -6.72 -9.50 1.93
C LEU A 114 -7.68 -8.35 2.25
N GLY A 115 -7.20 -7.29 2.92
CA GLY A 115 -7.98 -6.08 3.18
C GLY A 115 -8.36 -5.32 1.91
N TRP A 116 -7.44 -5.24 0.94
CA TRP A 116 -7.73 -4.66 -0.37
C TRP A 116 -8.74 -5.49 -1.17
N GLN A 117 -8.67 -6.82 -1.12
CA GLN A 117 -9.67 -7.66 -1.78
C GLN A 117 -11.07 -7.52 -1.19
N PHE A 118 -11.15 -7.34 0.12
CA PHE A 118 -12.42 -7.01 0.77
C PHE A 118 -12.96 -5.67 0.28
N THR A 119 -12.11 -4.63 0.26
CA THR A 119 -12.48 -3.28 -0.17
C THR A 119 -12.93 -3.26 -1.64
N ASN A 120 -12.18 -3.89 -2.54
CA ASN A 120 -12.51 -3.97 -3.96
C ASN A 120 -13.86 -4.66 -4.19
N ALA A 121 -14.15 -5.73 -3.43
CA ALA A 121 -15.41 -6.43 -3.49
C ALA A 121 -16.60 -5.55 -3.05
N GLN A 122 -16.45 -4.81 -1.95
CA GLN A 122 -17.49 -3.94 -1.41
C GLN A 122 -17.79 -2.77 -2.36
N VAL A 123 -16.76 -2.07 -2.84
CA VAL A 123 -16.90 -0.94 -3.76
C VAL A 123 -17.53 -1.37 -5.09
N SER A 124 -17.05 -2.48 -5.67
CA SER A 124 -17.59 -2.99 -6.95
C SER A 124 -19.03 -3.45 -6.82
N LYS A 125 -19.39 -4.06 -5.68
CA LYS A 125 -20.77 -4.45 -5.37
C LYS A 125 -21.66 -3.22 -5.23
N ALA A 126 -21.27 -2.23 -4.42
CA ALA A 126 -22.03 -1.01 -4.23
C ALA A 126 -22.30 -0.28 -5.55
N ALA A 127 -21.26 -0.13 -6.40
CA ALA A 127 -21.41 0.46 -7.72
C ALA A 127 -22.34 -0.35 -8.65
N ALA A 128 -22.33 -1.69 -8.54
CA ALA A 128 -23.22 -2.55 -9.32
C ALA A 128 -24.67 -2.51 -8.83
N ASP A 129 -24.88 -2.38 -7.52
CA ASP A 129 -26.21 -2.20 -6.91
C ASP A 129 -26.86 -0.89 -7.36
N GLU A 130 -26.05 0.16 -7.57
CA GLU A 130 -26.48 1.45 -8.14
C GLU A 130 -26.62 1.44 -9.67
N GLY A 131 -26.28 0.33 -10.34
CA GLY A 131 -26.34 0.19 -11.79
C GLY A 131 -25.21 0.90 -12.56
N LEU A 132 -24.19 1.39 -11.86
CA LEU A 132 -22.99 2.03 -12.41
C LEU A 132 -21.90 1.02 -12.80
N PHE A 133 -22.07 -0.25 -12.41
CA PHE A 133 -21.11 -1.32 -12.70
C PHE A 133 -21.84 -2.58 -13.20
N PRO A 134 -21.15 -3.50 -13.92
CA PRO A 134 -21.81 -4.68 -14.47
C PRO A 134 -22.55 -5.51 -13.41
N LYS A 135 -23.79 -5.90 -13.70
CA LYS A 135 -24.69 -6.61 -12.77
C LYS A 135 -24.12 -7.90 -12.16
N ILE A 136 -23.09 -8.49 -12.77
CA ILE A 136 -22.40 -9.66 -12.23
C ILE A 136 -21.74 -9.37 -10.87
N PHE A 137 -21.32 -8.14 -10.61
CA PHE A 137 -20.71 -7.72 -9.34
C PHE A 137 -21.73 -7.51 -8.21
N ALA A 138 -23.01 -7.30 -8.54
CA ALA A 138 -24.10 -7.25 -7.56
C ALA A 138 -24.58 -8.65 -7.11
N LYS A 139 -24.21 -9.72 -7.83
CA LYS A 139 -24.67 -11.08 -7.53
C LYS A 139 -23.92 -11.66 -6.32
N THR A 140 -24.60 -11.75 -5.19
CA THR A 140 -24.03 -12.29 -3.94
C THR A 140 -24.45 -13.72 -3.64
N ASN A 141 -23.66 -14.40 -2.81
CA ASN A 141 -24.06 -15.67 -2.18
C ASN A 141 -25.03 -15.43 -0.99
N LYS A 142 -25.39 -16.50 -0.26
CA LYS A 142 -26.26 -16.43 0.94
C LYS A 142 -25.69 -15.57 2.08
N ALA A 143 -24.37 -15.36 2.11
CA ALA A 143 -23.69 -14.54 3.10
C ALA A 143 -23.42 -13.10 2.61
N GLY A 144 -23.99 -12.69 1.47
CA GLY A 144 -23.81 -11.33 0.94
C GLY A 144 -22.49 -11.10 0.19
N VAL A 145 -21.71 -12.15 -0.09
CA VAL A 145 -20.38 -12.02 -0.72
C VAL A 145 -20.47 -12.11 -2.26
N PRO A 146 -19.92 -11.13 -3.02
CA PRO A 146 -19.96 -11.09 -4.48
C PRO A 146 -18.87 -11.96 -5.15
N ILE A 147 -18.91 -13.28 -4.93
CA ILE A 147 -17.85 -14.23 -5.35
C ILE A 147 -17.52 -14.14 -6.85
N ALA A 148 -18.54 -14.00 -7.71
CA ALA A 148 -18.32 -13.91 -9.16
C ALA A 148 -17.49 -12.67 -9.52
N GLY A 149 -17.79 -11.52 -8.91
CA GLY A 149 -17.01 -10.29 -9.08
C GLY A 149 -15.59 -10.44 -8.58
N MET A 150 -15.39 -11.08 -7.41
CA MET A 150 -14.07 -11.34 -6.84
C MET A 150 -13.19 -12.20 -7.76
N LEU A 151 -13.75 -13.23 -8.40
CA LEU A 151 -13.01 -14.08 -9.34
C LEU A 151 -12.62 -13.33 -10.63
N ILE A 152 -13.47 -12.42 -11.10
CA ILE A 152 -13.15 -11.55 -12.25
C ILE A 152 -12.01 -10.60 -11.91
N MET A 153 -12.07 -9.97 -10.74
CA MET A 153 -10.98 -9.09 -10.26
C MET A 153 -9.68 -9.86 -10.09
N LEU A 154 -9.72 -11.05 -9.50
CA LEU A 154 -8.55 -11.93 -9.38
C LEU A 154 -7.93 -12.25 -10.74
N ALA A 155 -8.76 -12.58 -11.75
CA ALA A 155 -8.26 -12.87 -13.09
C ALA A 155 -7.59 -11.62 -13.72
N ALA A 156 -8.18 -10.44 -13.53
CA ALA A 156 -7.62 -9.18 -14.00
C ALA A 156 -6.29 -8.83 -13.29
N GLU A 157 -6.23 -9.03 -11.97
CA GLU A 157 -5.02 -8.80 -11.17
C GLU A 157 -3.88 -9.75 -11.57
N ILE A 158 -4.16 -11.04 -11.77
CA ILE A 158 -3.16 -12.01 -12.26
C ILE A 158 -2.67 -11.58 -13.65
N LEU A 159 -3.57 -11.17 -14.54
CA LEU A 159 -3.20 -10.68 -15.87
C LEU A 159 -2.29 -9.46 -15.77
N LEU A 160 -2.65 -8.45 -14.97
CA LEU A 160 -1.84 -7.25 -14.76
C LEU A 160 -0.49 -7.58 -14.11
N ALA A 161 -0.46 -8.49 -13.14
CA ALA A 161 0.77 -8.94 -12.50
C ALA A 161 1.72 -9.59 -13.51
N VAL A 162 1.19 -10.45 -14.39
CA VAL A 162 1.97 -11.11 -15.47
C VAL A 162 2.43 -10.10 -16.53
N MET A 163 1.57 -9.17 -16.94
CA MET A 163 1.89 -8.16 -17.96
C MET A 163 2.94 -7.15 -17.48
N THR A 164 3.09 -6.96 -16.16
CA THR A 164 4.03 -6.00 -15.56
C THR A 164 5.29 -6.66 -14.99
N ILE A 165 5.50 -7.96 -15.20
CA ILE A 165 6.70 -8.67 -14.73
C ILE A 165 7.95 -7.93 -15.20
N SER A 166 8.83 -7.62 -14.26
CA SER A 166 10.12 -7.00 -14.50
C SER A 166 11.19 -7.66 -13.64
N PRO A 167 12.46 -7.75 -14.13
CA PRO A 167 13.58 -8.15 -13.29
C PRO A 167 13.82 -7.21 -12.09
N ASN A 168 13.28 -5.99 -12.14
CA ASN A 168 13.40 -5.00 -11.08
C ASN A 168 12.03 -4.66 -10.47
N LEU A 169 11.88 -4.86 -9.15
CA LEU A 169 10.63 -4.61 -8.42
C LEU A 169 10.17 -3.15 -8.51
N ILE A 170 11.09 -2.19 -8.48
CA ILE A 170 10.77 -0.76 -8.58
C ILE A 170 10.20 -0.45 -9.97
N SER A 171 10.76 -1.05 -11.02
CA SER A 171 10.23 -0.91 -12.39
C SER A 171 8.81 -1.49 -12.52
N GLN A 172 8.56 -2.67 -11.95
CA GLN A 172 7.22 -3.26 -11.93
C GLN A 172 6.22 -2.40 -11.14
N PHE A 173 6.61 -1.93 -9.95
CA PHE A 173 5.80 -1.03 -9.13
C PHE A 173 5.47 0.28 -9.87
N ASN A 174 6.46 0.91 -10.50
CA ASN A 174 6.27 2.15 -11.25
C ASN A 174 5.35 1.96 -12.47
N ALA A 175 5.40 0.80 -13.14
CA ALA A 175 4.49 0.50 -14.24
C ALA A 175 3.03 0.47 -13.76
N LEU A 176 2.76 -0.18 -12.63
CA LEU A 176 1.42 -0.24 -12.02
C LEU A 176 0.98 1.14 -11.50
N LEU A 177 1.87 1.89 -10.85
CA LEU A 177 1.61 3.25 -10.38
C LEU A 177 1.20 4.16 -11.56
N ASN A 178 1.99 4.16 -12.63
CA ASN A 178 1.71 5.00 -13.80
C ASN A 178 0.39 4.61 -14.47
N LEU A 179 0.06 3.32 -14.54
CA LEU A 179 -1.22 2.85 -15.04
C LEU A 179 -2.38 3.35 -14.17
N ALA A 180 -2.25 3.28 -12.85
CA ALA A 180 -3.26 3.77 -11.91
C ALA A 180 -3.47 5.28 -12.06
N VAL A 181 -2.40 6.07 -12.20
CA VAL A 181 -2.51 7.51 -12.47
C VAL A 181 -3.19 7.78 -13.80
N PHE A 182 -2.81 7.07 -14.85
CA PHE A 182 -3.39 7.24 -16.18
C PHE A 182 -4.91 6.98 -16.18
N ILE A 183 -5.37 5.91 -15.55
CA ILE A 183 -6.80 5.58 -15.45
C ILE A 183 -7.58 6.66 -14.70
N ASN A 184 -7.00 7.29 -13.67
CA ASN A 184 -7.66 8.37 -12.93
C ASN A 184 -7.64 9.72 -13.66
N MET A 185 -6.74 9.92 -14.62
CA MET A 185 -6.63 11.17 -15.39
C MET A 185 -7.50 11.19 -16.65
N VAL A 186 -7.83 10.02 -17.22
CA VAL A 186 -8.69 9.92 -18.39
C VAL A 186 -10.15 9.87 -17.92
N PRO A 187 -10.99 10.87 -18.25
CA PRO A 187 -12.38 10.97 -17.79
C PRO A 187 -13.30 9.91 -18.38
#